data_AF-A0A379TYK7-F1
#
_entry.id   AF-A0A379TYK7-F1
#
_cell.length_a   1.000
_cell.length_b   1.000
_cell.length_c   1.000
_cell.angle_alpha   90.00
_cell.angle_beta   90.00
_cell.angle_gamma   90.00
#
_symmetry.space_group_name_H-M   'P 1'
#
loop_
_entity.id
_entity.type
_entity.pdbx_description
1 polymer ?
#
loop_
_entity_poly.entity_id
_entity_poly.type
_entity_poly.pdbx_seq_one_letter_code
_entity_poly.pdbx_strand_id
1 'polypeptide(L)'
;MSVVNNVDVKCETDAAAIRDALVRQLYNPVQWTKSVEFIAAQGVEHLYEVGPGKVLTGLTKRIVDTLTASALNEPAALSAALTQ
;
A
#
# COMPACT_ATOMS: atom_id res chain seq x y z
N MET A 1 -9.66 6.94 -8.37
CA MET A 1 -8.48 6.34 -7.71
C MET A 1 -8.96 5.70 -6.42
N SER A 2 -8.60 4.45 -6.18
CA SER A 2 -9.07 3.69 -5.01
C SER A 2 -8.00 3.71 -3.92
N VAL A 3 -8.42 3.79 -2.65
CA VAL A 3 -7.53 3.76 -1.48
C VAL A 3 -7.99 2.64 -0.56
N VAL A 4 -7.15 1.62 -0.36
CA VAL A 4 -7.43 0.52 0.57
C VAL A 4 -7.16 1.02 2.00
N ASN A 5 -8.19 1.09 2.83
CA ASN A 5 -8.05 1.55 4.20
C ASN A 5 -7.44 0.47 5.13
N ASN A 6 -6.77 0.91 6.19
CA ASN A 6 -6.01 0.03 7.09
C ASN A 6 -6.86 -0.80 8.06
N VAL A 7 -8.08 -0.37 8.37
CA VAL A 7 -8.90 -0.99 9.41
C VAL A 7 -9.79 -2.11 8.85
N ASP A 8 -10.33 -1.91 7.65
CA ASP A 8 -11.29 -2.84 7.02
C ASP A 8 -10.74 -3.51 5.76
N VAL A 9 -9.59 -3.07 5.24
CA VAL A 9 -9.01 -3.57 3.98
C VAL A 9 -9.98 -3.37 2.80
N LYS A 10 -10.56 -2.16 2.72
CA LYS A 10 -11.59 -1.82 1.75
C LYS A 10 -11.38 -0.46 1.11
N CYS A 11 -11.82 -0.32 -0.13
CA CYS A 11 -11.87 0.95 -0.85
C CYS A 11 -13.22 1.63 -0.61
N GLU A 12 -13.23 2.71 0.17
CA GLU A 12 -14.41 3.54 0.36
C GLU A 12 -14.42 4.71 -0.62
N THR A 13 -15.59 5.05 -1.16
CA THR A 13 -15.80 6.20 -2.05
C THR A 13 -16.66 7.29 -1.41
N ASP A 14 -17.42 6.95 -0.38
CA ASP A 14 -18.24 7.90 0.37
C ASP A 14 -17.42 8.66 1.43
N ALA A 15 -17.63 9.97 1.52
CA ALA A 15 -16.86 10.83 2.40
C ALA A 15 -17.13 10.56 3.89
N ALA A 16 -18.34 10.15 4.27
CA ALA A 16 -18.64 9.80 5.66
C ALA A 16 -17.99 8.48 6.05
N ALA A 17 -18.04 7.48 5.17
CA ALA A 17 -17.36 6.20 5.37
C ALA A 17 -15.84 6.34 5.50
N ILE A 18 -15.21 7.19 4.68
CA ILE A 18 -13.77 7.47 4.79
C ILE A 18 -13.42 8.09 6.14
N ARG A 19 -14.19 9.08 6.62
CA ARG A 19 -13.96 9.71 7.94
C ARG A 19 -14.11 8.71 9.07
N ASP A 20 -15.14 7.87 9.01
CA ASP A 20 -15.35 6.81 9.99
C ASP A 20 -14.18 5.81 10.04
N ALA A 21 -13.69 5.37 8.87
CA ALA A 21 -12.54 4.49 8.78
C ALA A 21 -11.27 5.11 9.40
N LEU A 22 -11.03 6.41 9.19
CA LEU A 22 -9.90 7.13 9.79
C LEU A 22 -10.02 7.22 11.31
N VAL A 23 -11.22 7.45 11.84
CA VAL A 23 -11.47 7.46 13.30
C VAL A 23 -11.20 6.08 13.88
N ARG A 24 -11.75 5.02 13.26
CA ARG A 24 -11.55 3.64 13.72
C ARG A 24 -10.11 3.19 13.62
N GLN A 25 -9.37 3.64 12.60
CA GLN A 25 -7.95 3.33 12.44
C GLN A 25 -7.11 3.76 13.66
N LEU A 26 -7.53 4.79 14.40
CA LEU A 26 -6.76 5.30 15.54
C LEU A 26 -6.67 4.30 16.71
N TYR A 27 -7.64 3.41 16.85
CA TYR A 27 -7.74 2.47 17.97
C TYR A 27 -7.92 1.00 17.54
N ASN A 28 -7.85 0.72 16.24
CA ASN A 28 -7.86 -0.64 15.69
C ASN A 28 -6.51 -0.98 15.07
N PRO A 29 -6.15 -2.27 15.00
CA PRO A 29 -4.89 -2.70 14.40
C PRO A 29 -4.82 -2.37 12.90
N VAL A 30 -3.63 -2.02 12.42
CA VAL A 30 -3.34 -1.84 11.00
C VAL A 30 -3.22 -3.20 10.32
N GLN A 31 -4.11 -3.49 9.38
CA GLN A 31 -4.18 -4.77 8.67
C GLN A 31 -3.25 -4.82 7.44
N TRP A 32 -1.97 -4.45 7.59
CA TRP A 32 -1.06 -4.26 6.45
C TRP A 32 -0.86 -5.52 5.59
N THR A 33 -0.66 -6.69 6.22
CA THR A 33 -0.52 -7.97 5.51
C THR A 33 -1.70 -8.23 4.58
N LYS A 34 -2.92 -8.08 5.12
CA LYS A 34 -4.16 -8.27 4.36
C LYS A 34 -4.32 -7.24 3.26
N SER A 35 -3.90 -5.99 3.46
CA SER A 35 -3.92 -4.97 2.42
C SER A 35 -3.02 -5.34 1.24
N VAL A 36 -1.82 -5.85 1.49
CA VAL A 36 -0.91 -6.30 0.43
C VAL A 36 -1.47 -7.53 -0.30
N GLU A 37 -2.04 -8.50 0.43
CA GLU A 37 -2.71 -9.67 -0.16
C GLU A 37 -3.91 -9.25 -1.02
N PHE A 38 -4.73 -8.32 -0.54
CA PHE A 38 -5.86 -7.78 -1.29
C PHE A 38 -5.40 -7.10 -2.58
N ILE A 39 -4.35 -6.27 -2.51
CA ILE A 39 -3.78 -5.59 -3.66
C ILE A 39 -3.25 -6.59 -4.70
N ALA A 40 -2.53 -7.62 -4.26
CA ALA A 40 -2.06 -8.71 -5.14
C ALA A 40 -3.24 -9.43 -5.81
N ALA A 41 -4.31 -9.71 -5.07
CA ALA A 41 -5.52 -10.34 -5.58
C ALA A 41 -6.26 -9.49 -6.62
N GLN A 42 -6.03 -8.17 -6.67
CA GLN A 42 -6.51 -7.30 -7.75
C GLN A 42 -5.65 -7.34 -9.02
N GLY A 43 -4.61 -8.19 -9.07
CA GLY A 43 -3.71 -8.33 -10.21
C GLY A 43 -2.57 -7.30 -10.25
N VAL A 44 -2.29 -6.60 -9.14
CA VAL A 44 -1.11 -5.74 -9.04
C VAL A 44 0.13 -6.61 -8.90
N GLU A 45 1.18 -6.27 -9.64
CA GLU A 45 2.44 -7.03 -9.68
C GLU A 45 3.64 -6.27 -9.07
N HIS A 46 3.55 -4.94 -9.03
CA HIS A 46 4.61 -4.06 -8.51
C HIS A 46 4.06 -3.00 -7.55
N LEU A 47 4.72 -2.83 -6.40
CA LEU A 47 4.43 -1.76 -5.44
C LEU A 47 5.55 -0.73 -5.40
N TYR A 48 5.20 0.55 -5.58
CA TYR A 48 6.11 1.65 -5.35
C TYR A 48 5.90 2.24 -3.94
N GLU A 49 6.93 2.21 -3.10
CA GLU A 49 6.93 2.88 -1.79
C GLU A 49 7.25 4.36 -1.98
N VAL A 50 6.23 5.21 -1.82
CA VAL A 50 6.34 6.66 -1.95
C VAL A 50 6.57 7.28 -0.57
N GLY A 51 7.82 7.51 -0.23
CA GLY A 51 8.22 8.06 1.06
C GLY A 51 9.69 7.78 1.35
N PRO A 52 10.24 8.34 2.45
CA PRO A 52 11.61 8.06 2.85
C PRO A 52 11.76 6.63 3.36
N GLY A 53 12.92 6.02 3.10
CA GLY A 53 13.25 4.68 3.56
C GLY A 53 12.79 3.58 2.59
N LYS A 54 12.70 2.34 3.09
CA LYS A 54 12.40 1.13 2.32
C LYS A 54 11.67 0.07 3.13
N VAL A 55 10.90 0.50 4.13
CA VAL A 55 10.29 -0.41 5.11
C VAL A 55 9.19 -1.23 4.44
N LEU A 56 8.28 -0.57 3.74
CA LEU A 56 7.17 -1.24 3.09
C LEU A 56 7.66 -2.15 1.95
N THR A 57 8.65 -1.70 1.18
CA THR A 57 9.35 -2.50 0.17
C THR A 57 9.91 -3.80 0.77
N GLY A 58 10.50 -3.73 1.97
CA GLY A 58 10.99 -4.89 2.68
C GLY A 58 9.89 -5.82 3.20
N LEU A 59 8.75 -5.26 3.62
CA LEU A 59 7.60 -6.04 4.09
C LEU A 59 6.90 -6.77 2.95
N THR A 60 6.72 -6.15 1.78
CA THR A 60 6.03 -6.75 0.63
C THR A 60 6.59 -8.13 0.28
N LYS A 61 7.92 -8.24 0.18
CA LYS A 61 8.62 -9.50 -0.14
C LYS A 61 8.39 -10.63 0.87
N ARG A 62 7.98 -10.29 2.10
CA ARG A 62 7.66 -11.27 3.16
C ARG A 62 6.19 -11.67 3.19
N ILE A 63 5.32 -10.89 2.54
CA ILE A 63 3.86 -11.10 2.57
C ILE A 63 3.41 -11.85 1.32
N VAL A 64 3.76 -11.34 0.13
CA VAL A 64 3.50 -12.00 -1.15
C VAL A 64 4.81 -12.04 -1.93
N ASP A 65 5.32 -13.23 -2.17
CA ASP A 65 6.61 -13.45 -2.84
C ASP A 65 6.58 -13.16 -4.34
N THR A 66 5.41 -13.27 -4.97
CA THR A 66 5.19 -12.90 -6.38
C THR A 66 5.13 -11.39 -6.61
N LEU A 67 4.89 -10.59 -5.57
CA LEU A 67 4.90 -9.14 -5.67
C LEU A 67 6.34 -8.60 -5.64
N THR A 68 6.62 -7.72 -6.60
CA THR A 68 7.85 -6.93 -6.60
C THR A 68 7.60 -5.55 -5.97
N ALA A 69 8.63 -4.93 -5.41
CA ALA A 69 8.50 -3.60 -4.82
C ALA A 69 9.79 -2.79 -4.89
N SER A 70 9.65 -1.46 -5.03
CA SER A 70 10.75 -0.50 -5.11
C SER A 70 10.42 0.78 -4.33
N ALA A 71 11.41 1.37 -3.65
CA ALA A 71 11.25 2.65 -2.97
C ALA A 71 11.58 3.83 -3.90
N LEU A 72 10.75 4.88 -3.88
CA LEU A 72 10.90 6.10 -4.67
C LEU A 72 11.42 7.25 -3.80
N ASN A 73 12.52 7.00 -3.09
CA ASN A 73 13.10 7.93 -2.13
C ASN A 73 14.31 8.72 -2.68
N GLU A 74 14.74 8.45 -3.91
CA GLU A 74 15.88 9.12 -4.56
C GLU A 74 15.52 9.54 -6.01
N PRO A 75 16.08 10.64 -6.54
CA PRO A 75 15.82 11.09 -7.91
C PRO A 75 16.13 10.02 -8.98
N ALA A 76 17.18 9.23 -8.76
CA ALA A 76 17.55 8.14 -9.65
C ALA A 76 16.51 7.02 -9.65
N ALA A 77 15.99 6.64 -8.48
CA ALA A 77 14.94 5.64 -8.34
C ALA A 77 13.62 6.11 -8.99
N LEU A 78 13.26 7.39 -8.80
CA LEU A 78 12.09 7.98 -9.46
C LEU A 78 12.25 7.98 -10.99
N SER A 79 13.41 8.38 -11.51
CA SER A 79 13.70 8.39 -12.94
C SER A 79 13.60 6.98 -13.54
N ALA A 80 14.13 5.97 -12.84
CA ALA A 80 14.03 4.57 -13.28
C ALA A 80 12.58 4.07 -13.31
N ALA A 81 11.78 4.39 -12.29
CA ALA A 81 10.38 3.99 -12.20
C ALA A 81 9.48 4.61 -13.29
N LEU A 82 9.83 5.80 -13.79
CA LEU A 82 9.11 6.45 -14.90
C LEU A 82 9.37 5.80 -16.28
N THR A 83 10.34 4.89 -16.36
CA THR A 83 10.74 4.23 -17.62
C THR A 83 10.29 2.76 -17.71
N GLN A 84 9.61 2.25 -16.67
CA GLN A 84 8.99 0.93 -16.64
C GLN A 84 7.54 1.00 -17.15
#